data_AF-A0A538HBT0-F1
#
_entry.id   AF-A0A538HBT0-F1
#
_cell.length_a   1.000
_cell.length_b   1.000
_cell.length_c   1.000
_cell.angle_alpha   90.00
_cell.angle_beta   90.00
_cell.angle_gamma   90.00
#
_symmetry.space_group_name_H-M   'P 1'
#
loop_
_entity.id
_entity.type
_entity.pdbx_description
1 polymer ?
#
loop_
_entity_poly.entity_id
_entity_poly.type
_entity_poly.pdbx_seq_one_letter_code
_entity_poly.pdbx_strand_id
1 'polypeptide(L)'
;MERSNDALANAYIPSRGERIELAKSATGVRVRGTVFYADQLQILVKLDNGRSQSLRAGREAYRIIEYRRTHRPRLIEQRRAAEVVFHSHVRV
;
A
#
# COMPACT_ATOMS: atom_id res chain seq x y z
N MET A 1 -6.43 14.68 21.78
CA MET A 1 -5.24 15.04 20.97
C MET A 1 -5.04 13.94 19.94
N GLU A 2 -5.66 14.08 18.76
CA GLU A 2 -5.35 13.27 17.59
C GLU A 2 -3.93 13.58 17.13
N ARG A 3 -3.07 12.57 17.01
CA ARG A 3 -1.85 12.69 16.20
C ARG A 3 -1.64 11.40 15.41
N SER A 4 -1.81 11.60 14.11
CA SER A 4 -1.16 10.92 13.01
C SER A 4 -1.68 9.52 12.64
N ASN A 5 -2.50 9.57 11.59
CA ASN A 5 -2.92 8.50 10.69
C ASN A 5 -1.72 7.94 9.90
N ASP A 6 -0.65 7.56 10.60
CA ASP A 6 0.53 6.93 10.02
C ASP A 6 0.24 5.44 9.82
N ALA A 7 0.36 5.01 8.56
CA ALA A 7 0.20 3.63 8.11
C ALA A 7 -1.24 3.10 8.03
N LEU A 8 -2.04 3.67 7.12
CA LEU A 8 -2.77 2.80 6.19
C LEU A 8 -1.70 2.07 5.36
N ALA A 9 -1.10 1.02 5.93
CA ALA A 9 -0.34 0.04 5.18
C ALA A 9 -1.23 -0.37 4.01
N ASN A 10 -0.85 0.05 2.80
CA ASN A 10 -1.76 0.07 1.67
C ASN A 10 -2.38 -1.32 1.50
N ALA A 11 -3.70 -1.41 1.72
CA ALA A 11 -4.51 -2.62 1.57
C ALA A 11 -4.64 -3.05 0.10
N TYR A 12 -3.79 -2.54 -0.78
CA TYR A 12 -3.86 -2.67 -2.22
C TYR A 12 -2.51 -3.13 -2.76
N ILE A 13 -2.50 -4.31 -3.37
CA ILE A 13 -1.33 -4.88 -4.04
C ILE A 13 -1.17 -4.17 -5.38
N PRO A 14 -0.03 -3.52 -5.65
CA PRO A 14 0.20 -2.83 -6.90
C PRO A 14 0.32 -3.86 -8.03
N SER A 15 -0.11 -3.47 -9.22
CA SER A 15 -0.01 -4.29 -10.41
C SER A 15 1.38 -4.18 -11.05
N ARG A 16 1.77 -5.22 -11.79
CA ARG A 16 2.98 -5.18 -12.61
C ARG A 16 2.96 -3.99 -13.57
N GLY A 17 4.06 -3.25 -13.59
CA GLY A 17 4.27 -2.04 -14.38
C GLY A 17 3.86 -0.75 -13.67
N GLU A 18 3.19 -0.81 -12.52
CA GLU A 18 2.88 0.39 -11.73
C GLU A 18 4.13 0.95 -11.05
N ARG A 19 4.14 2.27 -10.85
CA ARG A 19 5.25 2.97 -10.20
C ARG A 19 4.90 3.24 -8.75
N ILE A 20 5.81 2.89 -7.84
CA ILE A 20 5.62 3.06 -6.41
C ILE A 20 6.75 3.87 -5.78
N GLU A 21 6.42 4.52 -4.67
CA GLU A 21 7.34 5.21 -3.77
C GLU A 21 7.35 4.47 -2.43
N LEU A 22 8.54 4.08 -1.98
CA LEU A 22 8.78 3.44 -0.71
C LEU A 22 9.12 4.51 0.33
N ALA A 23 8.34 4.54 1.40
CA ALA A 23 8.64 5.36 2.56
C ALA A 23 9.55 4.56 3.50
N LYS A 24 10.87 4.82 3.49
CA LYS A 24 11.74 4.29 4.54
C LYS A 24 11.58 5.14 5.80
N SER A 25 10.67 4.72 6.67
CA SER A 25 10.29 5.45 7.90
C SER A 25 11.48 5.81 8.80
N ALA A 26 12.59 5.06 8.73
CA ALA A 26 13.76 5.30 9.59
C ALA A 26 14.74 6.37 9.06
N THR A 27 14.74 6.68 7.76
CA THR A 27 15.75 7.58 7.16
C THR A 27 15.16 8.76 6.40
N GLY A 28 13.83 8.83 6.24
CA GLY A 28 13.16 9.85 5.43
C GLY A 28 13.44 9.74 3.93
N VAL A 29 14.25 8.76 3.51
CA VAL A 29 14.60 8.55 2.11
C VAL A 29 13.43 7.91 1.39
N ARG A 30 12.92 8.63 0.37
CA ARG A 30 11.91 8.15 -0.55
C ARG A 30 12.59 7.49 -1.73
N VAL A 31 12.38 6.19 -1.88
CA VAL A 31 12.94 5.43 -3.01
C VAL A 31 11.83 5.07 -3.96
N ARG A 32 12.04 5.25 -5.25
CA ARG A 32 11.05 4.96 -6.29
C ARG A 32 11.47 3.78 -7.13
N GLY A 33 10.48 3.11 -7.70
CA GLY A 33 10.69 2.01 -8.60
C GLY A 33 9.43 1.53 -9.29
N THR A 34 9.62 0.60 -10.22
CA THR A 34 8.56 -0.02 -11.01
C THR A 34 8.31 -1.44 -10.52
N VAL A 35 7.06 -1.81 -10.34
CA VAL A 35 6.66 -3.15 -9.91
C VAL A 35 6.90 -4.15 -11.04
N PHE A 36 7.77 -5.12 -10.80
CA PHE A 36 8.08 -6.19 -11.74
C PHE A 36 7.19 -7.42 -11.52
N TYR A 37 6.84 -7.70 -10.26
CA TYR A 37 5.96 -8.79 -9.83
C TYR A 37 5.26 -8.40 -8.53
N ALA A 38 4.02 -8.85 -8.33
CA ALA A 38 3.29 -8.62 -7.10
C ALA A 38 2.19 -9.67 -6.87
N ASP A 39 2.14 -10.21 -5.65
CA ASP A 39 1.06 -11.05 -5.14
C ASP A 39 0.75 -10.71 -3.66
N GLN A 40 -0.01 -11.59 -2.99
CA GLN A 40 -0.42 -11.41 -1.59
C GLN A 40 0.71 -11.64 -0.57
N LEU A 41 1.85 -12.17 -0.99
CA LEU A 41 3.00 -12.50 -0.14
C LEU A 41 4.17 -11.54 -0.38
N GLN A 42 4.46 -11.26 -1.65
CA GLN A 42 5.67 -10.60 -2.10
C GLN A 42 5.41 -9.62 -3.25
N ILE A 43 6.08 -8.48 -3.17
CA ILE A 43 6.14 -7.48 -4.24
C ILE A 43 7.62 -7.31 -4.61
N LEU A 44 7.94 -7.49 -5.90
CA LEU A 44 9.28 -7.25 -6.44
C LEU A 44 9.28 -5.95 -7.23
N VAL A 45 10.21 -5.07 -6.87
CA VAL A 45 10.31 -3.72 -7.42
C VAL A 45 11.70 -3.53 -8.01
N LYS A 46 11.76 -3.05 -9.25
CA LYS A 46 12.98 -2.53 -9.85
C LYS A 46 13.10 -1.06 -9.49
N LEU A 47 14.02 -0.74 -8.60
CA LEU A 47 14.27 0.63 -8.15
C LEU A 47 14.97 1.43 -9.26
N ASP A 48 14.77 2.75 -9.25
CA ASP A 48 15.35 3.64 -10.26
C ASP A 48 16.88 3.68 -10.22
N ASN A 49 17.49 3.30 -9.09
CA ASN A 49 18.95 3.15 -8.95
C ASN A 49 19.49 1.84 -9.56
N GLY A 50 18.68 1.11 -10.32
CA GLY A 50 19.04 -0.14 -10.97
C GLY A 50 19.00 -1.38 -10.07
N ARG A 51 18.80 -1.24 -8.75
CA ARG A 51 18.68 -2.37 -7.83
C ARG A 51 17.28 -2.96 -7.86
N SER A 52 17.15 -4.21 -7.43
CA SER A 52 15.86 -4.84 -7.16
C SER A 52 15.62 -4.88 -5.66
N GLN A 53 14.38 -4.70 -5.24
CA GLN A 53 13.96 -4.81 -3.85
C GLN A 53 12.71 -5.68 -3.74
N SER A 54 12.73 -6.60 -2.78
CA SER A 54 11.56 -7.37 -2.38
C SER A 54 10.89 -6.71 -1.18
N LEU A 55 9.57 -6.65 -1.21
CA LEU A 55 8.73 -6.14 -0.15
C LEU A 55 7.70 -7.21 0.23
N ARG A 56 7.30 -7.28 1.51
CA ARG A 56 6.16 -8.10 1.90
C ARG A 56 4.87 -7.29 1.81
N ALA A 57 3.87 -7.85 1.14
CA ALA A 57 2.55 -7.22 1.04
C ALA A 57 1.94 -7.06 2.44
N GLY A 58 1.35 -5.88 2.71
CA GLY A 58 0.71 -5.56 3.99
C GLY A 58 1.64 -5.25 5.16
N ARG A 59 2.97 -5.39 5.01
CA ARG A 59 3.95 -5.07 6.08
C ARG A 59 4.77 -3.82 5.77
N GLU A 60 5.22 -3.66 4.54
CA GLU A 60 5.96 -2.47 4.13
C GLU A 60 5.04 -1.35 3.66
N ALA A 61 5.37 -0.12 4.06
CA ALA A 61 4.69 1.07 3.60
C ALA A 61 5.21 1.51 2.22
N TYR A 62 4.33 1.51 1.24
CA TYR A 62 4.58 2.07 -0.09
C TYR A 62 3.35 2.84 -0.55
N ARG A 63 3.55 3.79 -1.47
CA ARG A 63 2.50 4.54 -2.14
C ARG A 63 2.61 4.33 -3.64
N ILE A 64 1.50 4.05 -4.30
CA ILE A 64 1.46 4.01 -5.77
C ILE A 64 1.39 5.46 -6.26
N ILE A 65 2.32 5.81 -7.14
CA ILE A 65 2.46 7.17 -7.70
C ILE A 65 2.11 7.22 -9.18
N GLU A 66 2.11 6.09 -9.87
CA GLU A 66 1.64 5.98 -11.24
C GLU A 66 0.85 4.68 -11.42
N TYR A 67 -0.43 4.85 -11.75
CA TYR A 67 -1.36 3.75 -11.99
C TYR A 67 -1.31 3.33 -13.45
N ARG A 68 -1.30 2.03 -13.69
CA ARG A 68 -1.44 1.51 -15.05
C ARG A 68 -2.91 1.64 -15.45
N ARG A 69 -3.21 2.44 -16.47
CA ARG A 69 -4.56 2.87 -16.92
C ARG A 69 -5.58 1.76 -17.24
N THR A 70 -5.24 0.48 -17.12
CA THR A 70 -6.08 -0.63 -17.61
C THR A 70 -6.54 -1.64 -16.55
N HIS A 71 -6.32 -1.45 -15.25
CA HIS A 71 -6.73 -2.45 -14.26
C HIS A 71 -7.52 -1.89 -13.08
N ARG A 72 -8.73 -2.43 -12.89
CA ARG A 72 -9.51 -2.29 -11.65
C ARG A 72 -8.65 -2.83 -10.48
N PRO A 73 -8.51 -2.09 -9.37
CA PRO A 73 -7.70 -2.53 -8.25
C PRO A 73 -8.27 -3.82 -7.63
N ARG A 74 -7.45 -4.87 -7.51
CA ARG A 74 -7.77 -6.05 -6.69
C ARG A 74 -7.60 -5.67 -5.21
N LEU A 75 -8.71 -5.49 -4.51
CA LEU A 75 -8.71 -5.32 -3.06
C LEU A 75 -8.10 -6.56 -2.39
N ILE A 76 -7.26 -6.35 -1.38
CA ILE A 76 -6.97 -7.39 -0.39
C ILE A 76 -8.24 -7.51 0.47
N GLU A 77 -8.95 -8.63 0.42
CA GLU A 77 -9.99 -8.95 1.41
C GLU A 77 -9.32 -9.07 2.79
N GLN A 78 -9.33 -7.99 3.55
CA GLN A 78 -9.02 -8.00 4.98
C GLN A 78 -10.21 -8.62 5.72
N ARG A 79 -10.28 -9.95 5.78
CA ARG A 79 -11.10 -10.60 6.81
C ARG A 79 -10.41 -10.47 8.16
N ARG A 80 -10.69 -9.38 8.88
CA ARG A 80 -10.62 -9.36 10.34
C ARG A 80 -11.57 -8.33 10.94
N ALA A 81 -12.58 -8.88 11.61
CA ALA A 81 -13.38 -8.34 12.71
C ALA A 81 -13.24 -6.82 13.00
N ALA A 82 -14.21 -6.06 12.53
CA ALA A 82 -14.60 -4.79 13.15
C ALA A 82 -16.13 -4.73 13.16
N GLU A 83 -16.73 -5.56 14.00
CA GLU A 83 -18.09 -5.32 14.47
C GLU A 83 -18.01 -4.13 15.42
N VAL A 84 -18.18 -2.92 14.88
CA VAL A 84 -18.48 -1.74 15.67
C VAL A 84 -19.84 -1.26 15.18
N VAL A 85 -20.86 -1.70 15.89
CA VAL A 85 -22.24 -1.24 15.76
C VAL A 85 -22.24 0.27 16.01
N PHE A 86 -22.35 1.05 14.94
CA PHE A 86 -22.82 2.43 15.01
C PHE A 86 -24.27 2.44 14.50
N HIS A 87 -25.22 2.58 15.42
CA HIS A 87 -26.54 3.12 15.12
C HIS A 87 -26.77 4.34 16.03
N SER A 88 -26.33 5.47 15.49
CA SER A 88 -27.10 6.69 15.28
C SER A 88 -28.10 7.12 16.37
N HIS A 89 -27.74 8.21 17.06
CA HIS A 89 -28.71 9.14 17.65
C HIS A 89 -29.54 9.81 16.54
N VAL A 90 -30.86 9.74 16.65
CA VAL A 90 -31.80 10.67 16.00
C VAL A 90 -32.43 11.51 17.12
N ARG A 91 -32.27 12.83 17.01
CA ARG A 91 -33.09 13.80 17.74
C ARG A 91 -34.39 14.01 16.96
N VAL A 92 -35.52 13.90 17.64
CA VAL A 92 -36.70 14.79 17.52
C VAL A 92 -37.27 14.96 18.92
#